data_AF-A0A535ELF6-F1
#
_entry.id   AF-A0A535ELF6-F1
#
_cell.length_a   1.000
_cell.length_b   1.000
_cell.length_c   1.000
_cell.angle_alpha   90.00
_cell.angle_beta   90.00
_cell.angle_gamma   90.00
#
_symmetry.space_group_name_H-M   'P 1'
#
loop_
_entity.id
_entity.type
_entity.pdbx_description
1 polymer ?
#
loop_
_entity_poly.entity_id
_entity_poly.type
_entity_poly.pdbx_seq_one_letter_code
_entity_poly.pdbx_strand_id
1 'polypeptide(L)'
;MSTFDWNGGQLGDGGGSLATSAATIAGSGTHDVLGPFTWTANGTTTWNGGTLNAKAPTTAANGNDFLLDNEGTFNIRADSDFTAQATIAGQPQMFFKNAGTLDKTDTGTAGKTAIEVPLFNSGTVSLTDAILTLAGGDGRDHFGSTPGGTFTIASDATLEIAKGDFAPGTLTNGGTLAVSGGTLTVGAHSNSAKIRLSGGTLNVQSYTQSATGELDVILSGTTAGTGFGPLKSVGAVSLGGTFNVSNATGYTPATGSTYLIITGSAVSGTFSTTTLNGYTLTMGAATVRLTK
;
A
#
# COMPACT_ATOMS: atom_id res chain seq x y z
N MET A 1 -25.01 -23.04 8.20
CA MET A 1 -23.98 -22.01 7.96
C MET A 1 -24.72 -20.73 7.62
N SER A 2 -24.57 -19.67 8.40
CA SER A 2 -25.26 -18.40 8.16
C SER A 2 -24.45 -17.56 7.17
N THR A 3 -25.02 -17.34 5.99
CA THR A 3 -24.55 -16.36 5.02
C THR A 3 -25.02 -14.97 5.46
N PHE A 4 -24.12 -13.99 5.49
CA PHE A 4 -24.46 -12.58 5.73
C PHE A 4 -24.45 -11.81 4.41
N ASP A 5 -25.61 -11.43 3.89
CA ASP A 5 -25.73 -10.65 2.66
C ASP A 5 -26.05 -9.18 3.01
N TRP A 6 -25.07 -8.31 2.79
CA TRP A 6 -25.14 -6.89 3.09
C TRP A 6 -25.29 -6.09 1.80
N ASN A 7 -26.44 -5.43 1.62
CA ASN A 7 -26.77 -4.67 0.40
C ASN A 7 -26.76 -3.13 0.62
N GLY A 8 -26.29 -2.69 1.78
CA GLY A 8 -26.22 -1.28 2.18
C GLY A 8 -26.62 -1.03 3.63
N GLY A 9 -26.49 0.21 4.06
CA GLY A 9 -26.86 0.64 5.42
C GLY A 9 -25.69 0.56 6.40
N GLN A 10 -25.99 0.44 7.69
CA GLN A 10 -25.01 0.52 8.78
C GLN A 10 -24.81 -0.82 9.48
N LEU A 11 -23.56 -1.14 9.81
CA LEU A 11 -23.16 -2.22 10.72
C LEU A 11 -22.37 -1.64 11.90
N GLY A 12 -22.81 -1.93 13.13
CA GLY A 12 -22.18 -1.48 14.37
C GLY A 12 -22.84 -0.25 15.01
N ASP A 13 -22.06 0.53 15.76
CA ASP A 13 -22.47 1.70 16.59
C ASP A 13 -23.14 1.40 17.94
N GLY A 14 -23.33 0.13 18.29
CA GLY A 14 -24.03 -0.30 19.51
C GLY A 14 -23.24 -1.25 20.42
N GLY A 15 -21.98 -1.56 20.08
CA GLY A 15 -21.26 -2.70 20.66
C GLY A 15 -21.66 -4.03 20.01
N GLY A 16 -21.01 -5.11 20.45
CA GLY A 16 -21.33 -6.48 20.03
C GLY A 16 -20.42 -7.02 18.93
N SER A 17 -20.80 -8.19 18.40
CA SER A 17 -20.00 -8.91 17.41
C SER A 17 -20.85 -9.66 16.39
N LEU A 18 -20.34 -9.79 15.18
CA LEU A 18 -20.84 -10.64 14.11
C LEU A 18 -19.76 -11.66 13.73
N ALA A 19 -20.09 -12.94 13.65
CA ALA A 19 -19.20 -13.97 13.11
C ALA A 19 -19.82 -14.58 11.86
N THR A 20 -19.10 -14.59 10.73
CA THR A 20 -19.60 -15.13 9.46
C THR A 20 -18.74 -16.28 8.95
N SER A 21 -19.38 -17.33 8.45
CA SER A 21 -18.73 -18.39 7.67
C SER A 21 -18.76 -18.11 6.16
N ALA A 22 -19.63 -17.20 5.74
CA ALA A 22 -19.70 -16.64 4.40
C ALA A 22 -20.38 -15.27 4.47
N ALA A 23 -19.95 -14.32 3.65
CA ALA A 23 -20.62 -13.03 3.51
C ALA A 23 -20.51 -12.46 2.09
N THR A 24 -21.51 -11.69 1.70
CA THR A 24 -21.53 -10.93 0.46
C THR A 24 -21.79 -9.46 0.79
N ILE A 25 -20.96 -8.56 0.27
CA ILE A 25 -21.19 -7.10 0.31
C ILE A 25 -21.49 -6.67 -1.12
N ALA A 26 -22.70 -6.18 -1.37
CA ALA A 26 -23.22 -5.95 -2.72
C ALA A 26 -24.13 -4.72 -2.78
N GLY A 27 -24.61 -4.39 -3.98
CA GLY A 27 -25.38 -3.16 -4.21
C GLY A 27 -24.46 -1.95 -4.38
N SER A 28 -25.02 -0.87 -4.94
CA SER A 28 -24.28 0.36 -5.23
C SER A 28 -24.29 1.38 -4.09
N GLY A 29 -25.05 1.11 -3.02
CA GLY A 29 -25.14 1.99 -1.86
C GLY A 29 -23.88 1.99 -1.00
N THR A 30 -23.77 2.98 -0.12
CA THR A 30 -22.74 3.00 0.93
C THR A 30 -23.05 1.97 2.01
N HIS A 31 -21.98 1.35 2.50
CA HIS A 31 -21.95 0.37 3.57
C HIS A 31 -21.19 0.96 4.76
N ASP A 32 -21.93 1.56 5.69
CA ASP A 32 -21.36 2.25 6.85
C ASP A 32 -20.92 1.24 7.91
N VAL A 33 -19.67 1.36 8.40
CA VAL A 33 -19.17 0.62 9.56
C VAL A 33 -18.82 1.59 10.69
N LEU A 34 -19.33 1.31 11.89
CA LEU A 34 -19.18 2.17 13.07
C LEU A 34 -18.84 1.35 14.32
N GLY A 35 -17.83 1.78 15.06
CA GLY A 35 -17.51 1.18 16.35
C GLY A 35 -18.44 1.62 17.48
N PRO A 36 -18.36 1.00 18.68
CA PRO A 36 -17.67 -0.25 18.93
C PRO A 36 -18.40 -1.41 18.25
N PHE A 37 -17.68 -2.25 17.52
CA PHE A 37 -18.23 -3.50 16.95
C PHE A 37 -17.10 -4.41 16.45
N THR A 38 -17.28 -5.72 16.49
CA THR A 38 -16.34 -6.66 15.88
C THR A 38 -17.03 -7.54 14.84
N TRP A 39 -16.56 -7.53 13.61
CA TRP A 39 -16.94 -8.50 12.60
C TRP A 39 -15.80 -9.49 12.36
N THR A 40 -15.97 -10.72 12.81
CA THR A 40 -15.06 -11.84 12.53
C THR A 40 -15.50 -12.61 11.28
N ALA A 41 -14.78 -12.42 10.18
CA ALA A 41 -14.99 -13.17 8.94
C ALA A 41 -14.14 -14.44 8.94
N ASN A 42 -14.73 -15.57 9.32
CA ASN A 42 -14.04 -16.87 9.45
C ASN A 42 -13.96 -17.63 8.12
N GLY A 43 -14.83 -17.30 7.16
CA GLY A 43 -14.84 -17.92 5.84
C GLY A 43 -14.69 -16.89 4.72
N THR A 44 -15.37 -17.10 3.60
CA THR A 44 -15.24 -16.22 2.45
C THR A 44 -16.20 -15.03 2.55
N THR A 45 -15.65 -13.81 2.59
CA THR A 45 -16.38 -12.56 2.36
C THR A 45 -16.09 -12.09 0.94
N THR A 46 -17.12 -11.77 0.16
CA THR A 46 -16.95 -11.21 -1.19
C THR A 46 -17.58 -9.84 -1.28
N TRP A 47 -16.75 -8.83 -1.54
CA TRP A 47 -17.19 -7.45 -1.76
C TRP A 47 -17.27 -7.16 -3.27
N ASN A 48 -18.50 -7.05 -3.77
CA ASN A 48 -18.85 -6.93 -5.18
C ASN A 48 -19.34 -5.52 -5.59
N GLY A 49 -19.59 -4.63 -4.63
CA GLY A 49 -20.02 -3.27 -4.94
C GLY A 49 -20.25 -2.38 -3.73
N GLY A 50 -20.34 -1.08 -3.99
CA GLY A 50 -20.61 -0.04 -3.00
C GLY A 50 -19.38 0.30 -2.16
N THR A 51 -19.29 1.57 -1.72
CA THR A 51 -18.21 2.02 -0.83
C THR A 51 -18.39 1.42 0.56
N LEU A 52 -17.34 0.82 1.12
CA LEU A 52 -17.25 0.57 2.56
C LEU A 52 -16.81 1.87 3.22
N ASN A 53 -17.55 2.36 4.19
CA ASN A 53 -17.35 3.69 4.75
C ASN A 53 -17.21 3.63 6.27
N ALA A 54 -15.99 3.84 6.76
CA ALA A 54 -15.72 3.89 8.19
C ALA A 54 -16.12 5.27 8.73
N LYS A 55 -17.13 5.29 9.59
CA LYS A 55 -17.63 6.53 10.21
C LYS A 55 -17.23 6.61 11.67
N ALA A 56 -17.15 7.84 12.17
CA ALA A 56 -16.99 8.07 13.60
C ALA A 56 -18.19 7.46 14.35
N PRO A 57 -17.95 6.74 15.47
CA PRO A 57 -19.01 6.20 16.32
C PRO A 57 -19.86 7.35 16.92
N THR A 58 -21.13 7.07 17.21
CA THR A 58 -22.04 8.02 17.88
C THR A 58 -21.50 8.45 19.23
N THR A 59 -20.84 7.54 19.96
CA THR A 59 -20.12 7.85 21.19
C THR A 59 -18.61 7.78 20.95
N ALA A 60 -18.00 8.96 20.79
CA ALA A 60 -16.57 9.11 20.58
C ALA A 60 -15.77 8.79 21.86
N ALA A 61 -15.14 7.63 21.91
CA ALA A 61 -14.21 7.24 22.98
C ALA A 61 -13.09 6.35 22.43
N ASN A 62 -11.88 6.47 23.00
CA ASN A 62 -10.76 5.58 22.64
C ASN A 62 -11.17 4.11 22.89
N GLY A 63 -10.93 3.25 21.90
CA GLY A 63 -11.30 1.83 21.97
C GLY A 63 -12.73 1.52 21.53
N ASN A 64 -13.54 2.52 21.17
CA ASN A 64 -14.82 2.31 20.51
C ASN A 64 -14.64 2.08 19.00
N ASP A 65 -13.75 1.14 18.66
CA ASP A 65 -13.36 0.89 17.27
C ASP A 65 -14.29 -0.14 16.61
N PHE A 66 -14.44 -0.03 15.30
CA PHE A 66 -14.90 -1.14 14.50
C PHE A 66 -13.69 -2.04 14.18
N LEU A 67 -13.77 -3.33 14.48
CA LEU A 67 -12.74 -4.29 14.11
C LEU A 67 -13.31 -5.23 13.04
N LEU A 68 -12.79 -5.15 11.82
CA LEU A 68 -12.96 -6.20 10.83
C LEU A 68 -11.81 -7.19 10.99
N ASP A 69 -12.10 -8.37 11.53
CA ASP A 69 -11.13 -9.44 11.74
C ASP A 69 -11.32 -10.55 10.69
N ASN A 70 -10.54 -10.48 9.62
CA ASN A 70 -10.54 -11.48 8.55
C ASN A 70 -9.57 -12.62 8.89
N GLU A 71 -10.15 -13.73 9.33
CA GLU A 71 -9.46 -15.01 9.58
C GLU A 71 -9.59 -15.95 8.36
N GLY A 72 -10.56 -15.68 7.46
CA GLY A 72 -10.83 -16.44 6.25
C GLY A 72 -10.28 -15.80 4.98
N THR A 73 -11.14 -15.56 3.99
CA THR A 73 -10.75 -14.90 2.73
C THR A 73 -11.67 -13.72 2.45
N PHE A 74 -11.10 -12.53 2.33
CA PHE A 74 -11.80 -11.32 1.94
C PHE A 74 -11.48 -11.00 0.48
N ASN A 75 -12.40 -11.34 -0.41
CA ASN A 75 -12.32 -11.06 -1.83
C ASN A 75 -12.84 -9.66 -2.11
N ILE A 76 -11.98 -8.80 -2.63
CA ILE A 76 -12.38 -7.54 -3.24
C ILE A 76 -12.56 -7.79 -4.74
N ARG A 77 -13.79 -7.65 -5.21
CA ARG A 77 -14.23 -7.72 -6.61
C ARG A 77 -14.89 -6.42 -7.07
N ALA A 78 -15.05 -5.49 -6.14
CA ALA A 78 -15.52 -4.14 -6.39
C ALA A 78 -14.36 -3.23 -6.81
N ASP A 79 -14.69 -2.21 -7.58
CA ASP A 79 -13.83 -1.04 -7.84
C ASP A 79 -14.33 0.16 -7.04
N SER A 80 -14.45 -0.08 -5.74
CA SER A 80 -14.92 0.88 -4.76
C SER A 80 -13.93 0.93 -3.60
N ASP A 81 -13.98 2.03 -2.85
CA ASP A 81 -13.01 2.31 -1.80
C ASP A 81 -13.53 1.89 -0.42
N PHE A 82 -12.59 1.54 0.46
CA PHE A 82 -12.81 1.45 1.89
C PHE A 82 -12.33 2.77 2.53
N THR A 83 -13.24 3.72 2.65
CA THR A 83 -12.93 5.09 3.04
C THR A 83 -12.86 5.25 4.56
N ALA A 84 -11.98 6.12 5.02
CA ALA A 84 -11.88 6.52 6.42
C ALA A 84 -12.42 7.95 6.61
N GLN A 85 -13.52 8.13 7.34
CA GLN A 85 -13.97 9.46 7.75
C GLN A 85 -13.20 9.97 8.97
N ALA A 86 -13.41 11.26 9.29
CA ALA A 86 -12.71 12.02 10.31
C ALA A 86 -12.45 11.19 11.58
N THR A 87 -11.15 11.01 11.84
CA THR A 87 -10.59 10.40 13.04
C THR A 87 -11.04 11.13 14.30
N ILE A 88 -11.33 10.42 15.38
CA ILE A 88 -11.53 11.06 16.69
C ILE A 88 -10.16 11.38 17.28
N ALA A 89 -9.92 12.66 17.58
CA ALA A 89 -8.63 13.15 18.08
C ALA A 89 -7.41 12.72 17.23
N GLY A 90 -7.58 12.58 15.91
CA GLY A 90 -6.52 12.15 15.00
C GLY A 90 -6.33 10.63 14.89
N GLN A 91 -7.07 9.82 15.63
CA GLN A 91 -6.99 8.35 15.57
C GLN A 91 -8.06 7.70 14.69
N PRO A 92 -7.70 6.70 13.86
CA PRO A 92 -8.65 5.89 13.12
C PRO A 92 -9.59 5.15 14.09
N GLN A 93 -10.86 5.03 13.71
CA GLN A 93 -11.91 4.40 14.53
C GLN A 93 -12.36 3.04 13.96
N MET A 94 -11.62 2.55 12.98
CA MET A 94 -11.80 1.23 12.43
C MET A 94 -10.45 0.65 12.04
N PHE A 95 -10.29 -0.64 12.30
CA PHE A 95 -9.10 -1.40 11.96
C PHE A 95 -9.49 -2.64 11.17
N PHE A 96 -8.77 -2.88 10.09
CA PHE A 96 -8.86 -4.12 9.32
C PHE A 96 -7.69 -5.02 9.71
N LYS A 97 -7.97 -6.05 10.51
CA LYS A 97 -7.02 -7.13 10.81
C LYS A 97 -7.20 -8.25 9.80
N ASN A 98 -6.12 -8.59 9.10
CA ASN A 98 -6.09 -9.67 8.12
C ASN A 98 -5.10 -10.74 8.58
N ALA A 99 -5.61 -11.82 9.16
CA ALA A 99 -4.85 -13.02 9.49
C ALA A 99 -4.98 -14.11 8.41
N GLY A 100 -6.09 -14.09 7.66
CA GLY A 100 -6.30 -14.92 6.49
C GLY A 100 -5.78 -14.29 5.20
N THR A 101 -6.61 -14.27 4.16
CA THR A 101 -6.25 -13.72 2.84
C THR A 101 -7.13 -12.51 2.51
N LEU A 102 -6.51 -11.40 2.13
CA LEU A 102 -7.13 -10.29 1.43
C LEU A 102 -6.76 -10.41 -0.05
N ASP A 103 -7.75 -10.60 -0.92
CA ASP A 103 -7.54 -10.84 -2.35
C ASP A 103 -8.24 -9.78 -3.18
N LYS A 104 -7.50 -8.86 -3.79
CA LYS A 104 -8.03 -7.96 -4.83
C LYS A 104 -7.73 -8.59 -6.18
N THR A 105 -8.78 -9.09 -6.82
CA THR A 105 -8.70 -9.68 -8.15
C THR A 105 -9.85 -9.14 -8.98
N ASP A 106 -9.53 -8.58 -10.15
CA ASP A 106 -10.54 -8.27 -11.16
C ASP A 106 -10.43 -9.24 -12.33
N THR A 107 -11.35 -9.10 -13.28
CA THR A 107 -11.29 -9.80 -14.56
C THR A 107 -11.39 -8.79 -15.68
N GLY A 108 -10.32 -8.61 -16.46
CA GLY A 108 -10.32 -7.81 -17.68
C GLY A 108 -9.45 -6.56 -17.57
N THR A 109 -10.07 -5.42 -17.26
CA THR A 109 -9.33 -4.17 -17.05
C THR A 109 -9.11 -4.01 -15.56
N ALA A 110 -7.84 -3.87 -15.15
CA ALA A 110 -7.49 -3.62 -13.76
C ALA A 110 -8.26 -2.45 -13.15
N GLY A 111 -9.14 -2.78 -12.21
CA GLY A 111 -9.94 -1.85 -11.47
C GLY A 111 -9.23 -1.42 -10.19
N LYS A 112 -9.65 -0.26 -9.64
CA LYS A 112 -8.97 0.38 -8.51
C LYS A 112 -9.82 0.32 -7.25
N THR A 113 -9.19 -0.06 -6.14
CA THR A 113 -9.70 0.10 -4.78
C THR A 113 -8.66 0.78 -3.90
N ALA A 114 -9.06 1.79 -3.13
CA ALA A 114 -8.30 2.33 -2.02
C ALA A 114 -8.77 1.74 -0.68
N ILE A 115 -7.83 1.38 0.20
CA ILE A 115 -8.08 1.08 1.61
C ILE A 115 -7.43 2.18 2.43
N GLU A 116 -8.25 3.08 2.96
CA GLU A 116 -7.83 4.26 3.72
C GLU A 116 -7.77 4.02 5.23
N VAL A 117 -8.21 2.83 5.64
CA VAL A 117 -8.28 2.41 7.04
C VAL A 117 -7.03 1.60 7.38
N PRO A 118 -6.56 1.60 8.64
CA PRO A 118 -5.42 0.78 9.04
C PRO A 118 -5.61 -0.70 8.67
N LEU A 119 -4.63 -1.27 7.97
CA LEU A 119 -4.61 -2.66 7.56
C LEU A 119 -3.48 -3.40 8.27
N PHE A 120 -3.82 -4.08 9.36
CA PHE A 120 -2.89 -4.96 10.07
C PHE A 120 -2.87 -6.34 9.40
N ASN A 121 -1.88 -6.56 8.54
CA ASN A 121 -1.74 -7.81 7.80
C ASN A 121 -0.74 -8.76 8.48
N SER A 122 -1.26 -9.84 9.07
CA SER A 122 -0.48 -10.99 9.56
C SER A 122 -0.60 -12.23 8.65
N GLY A 123 -1.59 -12.23 7.74
CA GLY A 123 -1.78 -13.23 6.71
C GLY A 123 -1.23 -12.79 5.35
N THR A 124 -2.06 -12.89 4.30
CA THR A 124 -1.68 -12.58 2.91
C THR A 124 -2.52 -11.45 2.34
N VAL A 125 -1.89 -10.51 1.63
CA VAL A 125 -2.53 -9.61 0.66
C VAL A 125 -2.07 -10.04 -0.73
N SER A 126 -3.02 -10.34 -1.62
CA SER A 126 -2.79 -10.80 -2.98
C SER A 126 -3.50 -9.89 -3.97
N LEU A 127 -2.82 -9.55 -5.07
CA LEU A 127 -3.34 -8.72 -6.14
C LEU A 127 -3.16 -9.41 -7.49
N THR A 128 -4.23 -9.53 -8.28
CA THR A 128 -4.21 -10.07 -9.65
C THR A 128 -5.06 -9.20 -10.56
N ASP A 129 -4.54 -8.77 -11.71
CA ASP A 129 -5.25 -7.93 -12.68
C ASP A 129 -6.00 -6.75 -12.02
N ALA A 130 -5.36 -6.05 -11.09
CA ALA A 130 -6.03 -5.03 -10.28
C ALA A 130 -5.06 -3.98 -9.70
N ILE A 131 -5.63 -2.87 -9.24
CA ILE A 131 -4.92 -1.81 -8.52
C ILE A 131 -5.45 -1.72 -7.08
N LEU A 132 -4.58 -1.92 -6.10
CA LEU A 132 -4.87 -1.67 -4.68
C LEU A 132 -4.02 -0.50 -4.18
N THR A 133 -4.68 0.55 -3.70
CA THR A 133 -4.02 1.67 -3.01
C THR A 133 -4.20 1.51 -1.51
N LEU A 134 -3.11 1.54 -0.75
CA LEU A 134 -3.14 1.54 0.71
C LEU A 134 -2.77 2.93 1.26
N ALA A 135 -3.59 3.43 2.18
CA ALA A 135 -3.44 4.78 2.73
C ALA A 135 -3.68 4.89 4.25
N GLY A 136 -4.10 3.82 4.94
CA GLY A 136 -4.40 3.85 6.37
C GLY A 136 -3.26 3.49 7.33
N GLY A 137 -2.11 3.07 6.81
CA GLY A 137 -1.02 2.49 7.61
C GLY A 137 -1.31 1.07 8.09
N ASP A 138 -0.36 0.48 8.81
CA ASP A 138 -0.39 -0.94 9.16
C ASP A 138 -1.01 -1.28 10.52
N GLY A 139 -1.53 -0.28 11.24
CA GLY A 139 -2.24 -0.47 12.50
C GLY A 139 -1.37 -0.94 13.68
N ARG A 140 -0.04 -1.01 13.54
CA ARG A 140 0.86 -1.55 14.58
C ARG A 140 0.71 -0.90 15.96
N ASP A 141 0.43 0.40 16.00
CA ASP A 141 0.32 1.16 17.25
C ASP A 141 -0.92 0.75 18.04
N HIS A 142 -1.99 0.39 17.33
CA HIS A 142 -3.22 -0.12 17.93
C HIS A 142 -3.04 -1.56 18.41
N PHE A 143 -2.44 -2.42 17.58
CA PHE A 143 -2.27 -3.85 17.89
C PHE A 143 -1.03 -4.19 18.72
N GLY A 144 -0.18 -3.20 19.02
CA GLY A 144 1.03 -3.37 19.85
C GLY A 144 2.08 -4.31 19.27
N SER A 145 2.07 -4.57 17.97
CA SER A 145 2.99 -5.50 17.29
C SER A 145 3.22 -5.09 15.84
N THR A 146 4.33 -5.54 15.23
CA THR A 146 4.56 -5.32 13.79
C THR A 146 3.82 -6.40 12.98
N PRO A 147 3.04 -6.02 11.95
CA PRO A 147 2.42 -7.00 11.08
C PRO A 147 3.50 -7.82 10.34
N GLY A 148 3.38 -9.15 10.38
CA GLY A 148 4.36 -10.09 9.81
C GLY A 148 3.94 -10.72 8.48
N GLY A 149 2.82 -10.28 7.91
CA GLY A 149 2.20 -10.93 6.75
C GLY A 149 2.91 -10.69 5.42
N THR A 150 2.38 -11.32 4.37
CA THR A 150 2.93 -11.28 3.01
C THR A 150 2.10 -10.37 2.10
N PHE A 151 2.78 -9.56 1.28
CA PHE A 151 2.18 -8.86 0.14
C PHE A 151 2.68 -9.50 -1.17
N THR A 152 1.76 -9.89 -2.04
CA THR A 152 2.05 -10.49 -3.35
C THR A 152 1.37 -9.70 -4.46
N ILE A 153 2.15 -9.26 -5.45
CA ILE A 153 1.69 -8.47 -6.60
C ILE A 153 1.92 -9.33 -7.85
N ALA A 154 0.84 -9.75 -8.53
CA ALA A 154 0.96 -10.44 -9.82
C ALA A 154 1.48 -9.51 -10.93
N SER A 155 1.89 -10.07 -12.07
CA SER A 155 2.52 -9.33 -13.17
C SER A 155 1.66 -8.24 -13.81
N ASP A 156 0.34 -8.39 -13.71
CA ASP A 156 -0.68 -7.48 -14.23
C ASP A 156 -1.30 -6.59 -13.13
N ALA A 157 -0.77 -6.66 -11.91
CA ALA A 157 -1.29 -5.92 -10.76
C ALA A 157 -0.40 -4.75 -10.35
N THR A 158 -1.01 -3.80 -9.63
CA THR A 158 -0.33 -2.67 -8.99
C THR A 158 -0.71 -2.56 -7.53
N LEU A 159 0.29 -2.52 -6.65
CA LEU A 159 0.14 -2.10 -5.26
C LEU A 159 0.69 -0.68 -5.12
N GLU A 160 -0.12 0.26 -4.63
CA GLU A 160 0.29 1.63 -4.33
C GLU A 160 0.30 1.88 -2.82
N ILE A 161 1.43 2.36 -2.30
CA ILE A 161 1.56 2.89 -0.94
C ILE A 161 1.43 4.41 -0.99
N ALA A 162 0.20 4.89 -0.83
CA ALA A 162 -0.14 6.30 -0.99
C ALA A 162 0.05 7.12 0.29
N LYS A 163 -0.22 6.54 1.45
CA LYS A 163 -0.06 7.17 2.78
C LYS A 163 0.16 6.10 3.84
N GLY A 164 0.51 6.54 5.06
CA GLY A 164 0.73 5.66 6.20
C GLY A 164 2.03 4.85 6.07
N ASP A 165 2.35 4.15 7.16
CA ASP A 165 3.52 3.29 7.23
C ASP A 165 3.09 1.83 7.11
N PHE A 166 3.76 1.08 6.23
CA PHE A 166 3.58 -0.34 6.04
C PHE A 166 4.90 -1.09 6.16
N ALA A 167 4.89 -2.21 6.87
CA ALA A 167 6.03 -3.12 6.92
C ALA A 167 5.60 -4.59 6.85
N PRO A 168 5.29 -5.12 5.65
CA PRO A 168 5.01 -6.55 5.51
C PRO A 168 6.28 -7.36 5.84
N GLY A 169 6.10 -8.55 6.40
CA GLY A 169 7.20 -9.48 6.65
C GLY A 169 7.82 -10.00 5.35
N THR A 170 7.04 -10.13 4.28
CA THR A 170 7.52 -10.51 2.95
C THR A 170 6.82 -9.70 1.86
N LEU A 171 7.58 -9.31 0.83
CA LEU A 171 7.07 -8.64 -0.36
C LEU A 171 7.55 -9.40 -1.61
N THR A 172 6.59 -9.89 -2.40
CA THR A 172 6.82 -10.48 -3.72
C THR A 172 6.23 -9.55 -4.77
N ASN A 173 7.09 -8.93 -5.58
CA ASN A 173 6.66 -8.02 -6.64
C ASN A 173 6.87 -8.65 -8.02
N GLY A 174 5.80 -9.15 -8.64
CA GLY A 174 5.77 -9.58 -10.03
C GLY A 174 5.30 -8.50 -11.01
N GLY A 175 4.58 -7.48 -10.52
CA GLY A 175 3.97 -6.39 -11.31
C GLY A 175 4.57 -5.02 -10.98
N THR A 176 3.71 -4.09 -10.55
CA THR A 176 4.13 -2.72 -10.17
C THR A 176 3.97 -2.47 -8.69
N LEU A 177 5.06 -2.12 -8.02
CA LEU A 177 5.05 -1.51 -6.70
C LEU A 177 5.19 0.00 -6.85
N ALA A 178 4.18 0.76 -6.46
CA ALA A 178 4.21 2.21 -6.42
C ALA A 178 4.32 2.73 -4.98
N VAL A 179 5.24 3.67 -4.73
CA VAL A 179 5.32 4.43 -3.49
C VAL A 179 5.15 5.90 -3.85
N SER A 180 3.98 6.44 -3.51
CA SER A 180 3.54 7.77 -3.97
C SER A 180 3.44 8.79 -2.84
N GLY A 181 3.31 8.34 -1.59
CA GLY A 181 3.29 9.25 -0.43
C GLY A 181 3.49 8.60 0.94
N GLY A 182 3.28 7.28 1.07
CA GLY A 182 3.50 6.56 2.34
C GLY A 182 4.92 6.01 2.50
N THR A 183 5.18 5.35 3.62
CA THR A 183 6.43 4.65 3.87
C THR A 183 6.21 3.15 3.72
N LEU A 184 7.06 2.50 2.92
CA LEU A 184 7.13 1.03 2.87
C LEU A 184 8.48 0.58 3.39
N THR A 185 8.48 -0.29 4.40
CA THR A 185 9.71 -0.87 4.97
C THR A 185 9.71 -2.37 4.78
N VAL A 186 10.69 -2.91 4.07
CA VAL A 186 10.81 -4.35 3.80
C VAL A 186 12.21 -4.86 4.10
N GLY A 187 12.36 -6.20 4.12
CA GLY A 187 13.63 -6.88 4.26
C GLY A 187 14.59 -6.65 3.09
N ALA A 188 15.48 -7.61 2.86
CA ALA A 188 16.29 -7.63 1.65
C ALA A 188 15.35 -7.77 0.43
N HIS A 189 15.52 -6.91 -0.57
CA HIS A 189 14.63 -6.90 -1.73
C HIS A 189 15.42 -7.02 -3.03
N SER A 190 15.01 -7.97 -3.87
CA SER A 190 15.46 -8.10 -5.25
C SER A 190 14.33 -7.66 -6.17
N ASN A 191 14.56 -6.59 -6.93
CA ASN A 191 13.60 -6.09 -7.90
C ASN A 191 13.86 -6.74 -9.27
N SER A 192 12.91 -7.54 -9.73
CA SER A 192 12.85 -8.12 -11.09
C SER A 192 11.66 -7.66 -11.92
N ALA A 193 10.84 -6.78 -11.34
CA ALA A 193 9.66 -6.18 -11.96
C ALA A 193 9.76 -4.65 -11.88
N LYS A 194 8.65 -3.92 -11.70
CA LYS A 194 8.64 -2.46 -11.67
C LYS A 194 8.51 -1.92 -10.25
N ILE A 195 9.36 -0.96 -9.91
CA ILE A 195 9.19 -0.06 -8.76
C ILE A 195 9.02 1.37 -9.28
N ARG A 196 7.98 2.05 -8.82
CA ARG A 196 7.67 3.45 -9.16
C ARG A 196 7.70 4.32 -7.90
N LEU A 197 8.60 5.30 -7.87
CA LEU A 197 8.80 6.23 -6.76
C LEU A 197 8.43 7.65 -7.21
N SER A 198 7.29 8.17 -6.75
CA SER A 198 6.85 9.54 -7.04
C SER A 198 6.78 10.45 -5.80
N GLY A 199 6.95 9.85 -4.63
CA GLY A 199 6.88 10.44 -3.30
C GLY A 199 7.08 9.32 -2.28
N GLY A 200 6.69 9.56 -1.02
CA GLY A 200 6.83 8.55 0.04
C GLY A 200 8.27 8.07 0.22
N THR A 201 8.48 6.95 0.90
CA THR A 201 9.83 6.39 1.08
C THR A 201 9.81 4.87 1.04
N LEU A 202 10.73 4.28 0.29
CA LEU A 202 10.98 2.84 0.30
C LEU A 202 12.23 2.55 1.14
N ASN A 203 12.07 1.95 2.32
CA ASN A 203 13.15 1.47 3.17
C ASN A 203 13.38 -0.03 2.94
N VAL A 204 14.64 -0.44 2.77
CA VAL A 204 15.01 -1.84 2.53
C VAL A 204 16.27 -2.23 3.30
N GLN A 205 16.38 -3.49 3.71
CA GLN A 205 17.60 -3.98 4.37
C GLN A 205 18.79 -4.02 3.39
N SER A 206 18.56 -4.47 2.16
CA SER A 206 19.51 -4.42 1.04
C SER A 206 18.73 -4.37 -0.26
N TYR A 207 19.29 -3.79 -1.32
CA TYR A 207 18.61 -3.66 -2.60
C TYR A 207 19.43 -4.28 -3.72
N THR A 208 18.81 -5.13 -4.53
CA THR A 208 19.36 -5.57 -5.80
C THR A 208 18.37 -5.30 -6.90
N GLN A 209 18.71 -4.46 -7.85
CA GLN A 209 17.98 -4.36 -9.11
C GLN A 209 18.57 -5.37 -10.10
N SER A 210 17.76 -6.35 -10.49
CA SER A 210 18.15 -7.35 -11.47
C SER A 210 18.19 -6.77 -12.89
N ALA A 211 18.65 -7.57 -13.86
CA ALA A 211 18.72 -7.16 -15.26
C ALA A 211 17.35 -6.88 -15.91
N THR A 212 16.26 -7.45 -15.37
CA THR A 212 14.88 -7.20 -15.84
C THR A 212 14.15 -6.17 -14.98
N GLY A 213 14.72 -5.76 -13.84
CA GLY A 213 14.09 -4.82 -12.93
C GLY A 213 14.07 -3.41 -13.49
N GLU A 214 12.97 -2.70 -13.24
CA GLU A 214 12.76 -1.30 -13.61
C GLU A 214 12.54 -0.44 -12.37
N LEU A 215 13.22 0.72 -12.34
CA LEU A 215 13.07 1.74 -11.31
C LEU A 215 12.67 3.06 -11.98
N ASP A 216 11.42 3.44 -11.77
CA ASP A 216 10.83 4.68 -12.28
C ASP A 216 10.82 5.73 -11.17
N VAL A 217 11.45 6.88 -11.40
CA VAL A 217 11.43 8.03 -10.49
C VAL A 217 10.64 9.16 -11.13
N ILE A 218 9.64 9.66 -10.42
CA ILE A 218 8.88 10.85 -10.80
C ILE A 218 9.21 11.99 -9.84
N LEU A 219 9.62 13.11 -10.42
CA LEU A 219 10.02 14.31 -9.68
C LEU A 219 8.90 15.35 -9.75
N SER A 220 8.45 15.83 -8.59
CA SER A 220 7.47 16.90 -8.41
C SER A 220 7.99 18.03 -7.50
N GLY A 221 9.16 17.85 -6.88
CA GLY A 221 9.82 18.81 -6.01
C GLY A 221 11.16 18.27 -5.49
N THR A 222 11.95 19.10 -4.80
CA THR A 222 13.27 18.71 -4.28
C THR A 222 13.23 18.12 -2.87
N THR A 223 12.06 18.05 -2.23
CA THR A 223 11.90 17.48 -0.89
C THR A 223 11.72 15.97 -0.98
N ALA A 224 12.66 15.19 -0.43
CA ALA A 224 12.53 13.74 -0.34
C ALA A 224 11.31 13.35 0.50
N GLY A 225 10.55 12.34 0.06
CA GLY A 225 9.33 11.91 0.75
C GLY A 225 8.05 12.55 0.22
N THR A 226 8.13 13.71 -0.43
CA THR A 226 6.95 14.44 -0.93
C THR A 226 7.11 14.90 -2.37
N GLY A 227 8.25 15.50 -2.71
CA GLY A 227 8.61 15.92 -4.06
C GLY A 227 9.23 14.81 -4.92
N PHE A 228 9.74 13.75 -4.29
CA PHE A 228 10.17 12.52 -4.95
C PHE A 228 10.31 11.40 -3.90
N GLY A 229 10.28 10.14 -4.33
CA GLY A 229 10.46 9.00 -3.43
C GLY A 229 11.92 8.54 -3.35
N PRO A 230 12.60 8.66 -2.19
CA PRO A 230 13.89 7.99 -2.00
C PRO A 230 13.73 6.49 -1.76
N LEU A 231 14.69 5.72 -2.27
CA LEU A 231 14.98 4.35 -1.86
C LEU A 231 16.14 4.38 -0.86
N LYS A 232 15.86 4.04 0.39
CA LYS A 232 16.82 4.02 1.48
C LYS A 232 17.18 2.59 1.84
N SER A 233 18.35 2.16 1.42
CA SER A 233 18.92 0.90 1.89
C SER A 233 19.83 1.15 3.09
N VAL A 234 19.72 0.31 4.13
CA VAL A 234 20.72 0.28 5.22
C VAL A 234 21.94 -0.57 4.87
N GLY A 235 21.82 -1.47 3.90
CA GLY A 235 22.86 -2.36 3.41
C GLY A 235 23.33 -2.02 2.00
N ALA A 236 23.92 -3.02 1.33
CA ALA A 236 24.47 -2.86 0.00
C ALA A 236 23.38 -2.70 -1.07
N VAL A 237 23.71 -1.93 -2.09
CA VAL A 237 22.92 -1.70 -3.29
C VAL A 237 23.68 -2.22 -4.51
N SER A 238 23.03 -3.10 -5.28
CA SER A 238 23.51 -3.56 -6.59
C SER A 238 22.54 -3.10 -7.67
N LEU A 239 23.05 -2.40 -8.68
CA LEU A 239 22.26 -1.81 -9.77
C LEU A 239 22.41 -2.61 -11.08
N GLY A 240 21.29 -2.73 -11.79
CA GLY A 240 21.14 -3.38 -13.09
C GLY A 240 19.86 -2.90 -13.76
N GLY A 241 19.52 -3.46 -14.94
CA GLY A 241 18.22 -3.22 -15.57
C GLY A 241 17.99 -1.76 -15.98
N THR A 242 16.75 -1.28 -15.80
CA THR A 242 16.30 0.01 -16.32
C THR A 242 16.08 1.05 -15.22
N PHE A 243 16.53 2.28 -15.47
CA PHE A 243 16.26 3.44 -14.63
C PHE A 243 15.67 4.60 -15.43
N ASN A 244 14.46 4.99 -15.09
CA ASN A 244 13.72 6.06 -15.77
C ASN A 244 13.48 7.23 -14.82
N VAL A 245 13.61 8.43 -15.35
CA VAL A 245 13.34 9.68 -14.64
C VAL A 245 12.32 10.46 -15.45
N SER A 246 11.25 10.91 -14.82
CA SER A 246 10.29 11.84 -15.44
C SER A 246 9.91 12.94 -14.46
N ASN A 247 9.36 14.03 -14.99
CA ASN A 247 8.75 15.07 -14.16
C ASN A 247 7.26 14.82 -14.06
N ALA A 248 6.68 15.09 -12.89
CA ALA A 248 5.24 15.19 -12.74
C ALA A 248 4.70 16.33 -13.63
N THR A 249 3.44 16.22 -14.02
CA THR A 249 2.76 17.24 -14.83
C THR A 249 2.87 18.62 -14.17
N GLY A 250 3.37 19.60 -14.93
CA GLY A 250 3.55 20.98 -14.47
C GLY A 250 4.84 21.22 -13.67
N TYR A 251 5.66 20.21 -13.39
CA TYR A 251 6.94 20.39 -12.70
C TYR A 251 8.09 20.68 -13.68
N THR A 252 8.68 21.86 -13.53
CA THR A 252 9.91 22.26 -14.22
C THR A 252 11.02 22.48 -13.18
N PRO A 253 11.99 21.57 -13.05
CA PRO A 253 13.10 21.71 -12.10
C PRO A 253 13.99 22.91 -12.46
N ALA A 254 14.44 23.67 -11.46
CA ALA A 254 15.47 24.69 -11.67
C ALA A 254 16.83 24.04 -11.95
N THR A 255 17.65 24.63 -12.82
CA THR A 255 19.03 24.19 -13.06
C THR A 255 19.80 24.15 -11.73
N GLY A 256 20.56 23.08 -11.51
CA GLY A 256 21.29 22.83 -10.26
C GLY A 256 20.45 22.16 -9.17
N SER A 257 19.14 21.89 -9.40
CA SER A 257 18.33 21.09 -8.47
C SER A 257 18.88 19.67 -8.35
N THR A 258 18.81 19.11 -7.14
CA THR A 258 19.46 17.82 -6.84
C THR A 258 18.52 16.89 -6.09
N TYR A 259 18.56 15.61 -6.43
CA TYR A 259 17.65 14.60 -5.87
C TYR A 259 18.48 13.39 -5.47
N LEU A 260 18.51 13.08 -4.17
CA LEU A 260 19.20 11.91 -3.63
C LEU A 260 18.24 10.71 -3.70
N ILE A 261 18.32 9.97 -4.79
CA ILE A 261 17.34 8.92 -5.13
C ILE A 261 17.59 7.65 -4.32
N ILE A 262 18.86 7.23 -4.21
CA ILE A 262 19.23 5.99 -3.53
C ILE A 262 20.31 6.29 -2.50
N THR A 263 20.17 5.71 -1.30
CA THR A 263 21.24 5.60 -0.30
C THR A 263 21.48 4.15 0.05
N GLY A 264 22.72 3.78 0.34
CA GLY A 264 23.12 2.45 0.80
C GLY A 264 24.45 2.47 1.54
N SER A 265 24.85 1.34 2.14
CA SER A 265 26.18 1.20 2.73
C SER A 265 27.28 1.12 1.67
N ALA A 266 26.94 0.61 0.48
CA ALA A 266 27.76 0.58 -0.71
C ALA A 266 26.84 0.56 -1.94
N VAL A 267 27.22 1.24 -3.02
CA VAL A 267 26.54 1.18 -4.32
C VAL A 267 27.50 0.57 -5.34
N SER A 268 27.01 -0.44 -6.06
CA SER A 268 27.77 -1.18 -7.06
C SER A 268 26.90 -1.48 -8.29
N GLY A 269 27.53 -1.90 -9.39
CA GLY A 269 26.85 -2.11 -10.66
C GLY A 269 26.44 -0.80 -11.34
N THR A 270 25.68 -0.92 -12.42
CA THR A 270 25.19 0.20 -13.23
C THR A 270 23.86 -0.18 -13.85
N PHE A 271 22.96 0.78 -14.05
CA PHE A 271 21.78 0.56 -14.88
C PHE A 271 22.20 0.25 -16.32
N SER A 272 21.59 -0.76 -16.92
CA SER A 272 21.82 -1.16 -18.32
C SER A 272 21.13 -0.22 -19.30
N THR A 273 20.00 0.39 -18.91
CA THR A 273 19.27 1.37 -19.71
C THR A 273 18.85 2.54 -18.84
N THR A 274 19.02 3.77 -19.34
CA THR A 274 18.62 4.98 -18.62
C THR A 274 17.83 5.92 -19.51
N THR A 275 16.68 6.40 -19.03
CA THR A 275 15.97 7.55 -19.60
C THR A 275 16.00 8.69 -18.60
N LEU A 276 16.90 9.64 -18.80
CA LEU A 276 17.21 10.67 -17.79
C LEU A 276 16.55 12.02 -18.04
N ASN A 277 15.83 12.26 -19.14
CA ASN A 277 15.06 13.49 -19.38
C ASN A 277 15.79 14.81 -19.05
N GLY A 278 17.06 14.89 -19.47
CA GLY A 278 17.91 16.06 -19.28
C GLY A 278 18.38 16.27 -17.84
N TYR A 279 18.45 15.21 -17.03
CA TYR A 279 19.16 15.15 -15.76
C TYR A 279 20.50 14.42 -15.93
N THR A 280 21.47 14.76 -15.10
CA THR A 280 22.72 14.00 -14.94
C THR A 280 22.59 13.01 -13.79
N LEU A 281 22.90 11.74 -14.06
CA LEU A 281 22.98 10.69 -13.06
C LEU A 281 24.40 10.59 -12.50
N THR A 282 24.56 10.66 -11.18
CA THR A 282 25.83 10.47 -10.48
C THR A 282 25.73 9.30 -9.51
N MET A 283 26.60 8.32 -9.69
CA MET A 283 26.74 7.18 -8.78
C MET A 283 27.99 7.40 -7.91
N GLY A 284 27.79 7.56 -6.60
CA GLY A 284 28.83 7.61 -5.60
C GLY A 284 28.98 6.26 -4.89
N ALA A 285 29.96 6.15 -4.00
CA ALA A 285 30.23 4.91 -3.26
C ALA A 285 29.05 4.44 -2.38
N ALA A 286 28.15 5.34 -1.97
CA ALA A 286 27.02 5.07 -1.08
C ALA A 286 25.69 5.69 -1.55
N THR A 287 25.69 6.38 -2.71
CA THR A 287 24.55 7.19 -3.14
C THR A 287 24.34 7.16 -4.65
N VAL A 288 23.08 7.33 -5.07
CA VAL A 288 22.71 7.64 -6.46
C VAL A 288 21.95 8.94 -6.48
N ARG A 289 22.41 9.89 -7.29
CA ARG A 289 21.90 11.26 -7.32
C ARG A 289 21.54 11.70 -8.73
N LEU A 290 20.47 12.47 -8.85
CA LEU A 290 20.13 13.24 -10.05
C LEU A 290 20.45 14.71 -9.85
N THR A 291 20.91 15.36 -10.92
CA THR A 291 21.15 16.81 -10.97
C THR A 291 20.51 17.37 -12.23
N LYS A 292 19.75 18.46 -12.11
CA LYS A 292 19.20 19.17 -13.27
C LYS A 292 20.20 20.15 -13.88
#